data_AF-A0A9E8SCL5-F1
#
_entry.id   AF-A0A9E8SCL5-F1
#
_cell.length_a   1.000
_cell.length_b   1.000
_cell.length_c   1.000
_cell.angle_alpha   90.00
_cell.angle_beta   90.00
_cell.angle_gamma   90.00
#
_symmetry.space_group_name_H-M   'P 1'
#
loop_
_entity.id
_entity.type
_entity.pdbx_description
1 polymer ?
#
loop_
_entity_poly.entity_id
_entity_poly.type
_entity_poly.pdbx_seq_one_letter_code
_entity_poly.pdbx_strand_id
1 'polypeptide(L)'
;MKKFNLNKLAGLLVALVVLTGCVEDDNFEIPTGISGITEYPNEADFNPLSAVLGNYNSGNGDAITYEEAGVGVSEKYTEGYVVSSDEGGNFFKQIVIQDKP
;
A
#
# COMPACT_ATOMS: atom_id res chain seq x y z
N MET A 1 21.17 55.53 -14.04
CA MET A 1 20.55 54.29 -13.50
C MET A 1 19.65 53.69 -14.58
N LYS A 2 19.88 52.44 -15.00
CA LYS A 2 19.08 51.77 -16.05
C LYS A 2 17.70 51.44 -15.46
N LYS A 3 16.62 51.97 -16.05
CA LYS A 3 15.26 51.71 -15.56
C LYS A 3 14.89 50.27 -15.94
N PHE A 4 14.84 49.38 -14.95
CA PHE A 4 14.34 48.03 -15.16
C PHE A 4 12.84 48.10 -15.47
N ASN A 5 12.42 47.34 -16.48
CA ASN A 5 11.05 47.34 -16.94
C ASN A 5 10.25 46.40 -16.04
N LEU A 6 9.40 46.96 -15.16
CA LEU A 6 8.75 46.23 -14.06
C LEU A 6 7.97 45.00 -14.55
N ASN A 7 7.34 45.08 -15.73
CA ASN A 7 6.61 43.97 -16.35
C ASN A 7 7.54 42.80 -16.73
N LYS A 8 8.78 43.09 -17.16
CA LYS A 8 9.77 42.05 -17.48
C LYS A 8 10.30 41.37 -16.22
N LEU A 9 10.45 42.14 -15.14
CA LEU A 9 10.87 41.62 -13.84
C LEU A 9 9.78 40.74 -13.22
N ALA A 10 8.52 41.18 -13.30
CA ALA A 10 7.37 40.39 -12.85
C ALA A 10 7.24 39.07 -13.63
N GLY A 11 7.42 39.10 -14.96
CA GLY A 11 7.41 37.89 -15.78
C GLY A 11 8.51 36.90 -15.43
N LEU A 12 9.72 37.39 -15.13
CA LEU A 12 10.85 36.56 -14.68
C LEU A 12 10.57 35.91 -13.31
N LEU A 13 9.99 36.66 -12.38
CA LEU A 13 9.63 36.18 -11.04
C LEU A 13 8.56 35.09 -11.10
N VAL A 14 7.52 35.28 -11.92
CA VAL A 14 6.48 34.25 -12.13
C VAL A 14 7.11 33.00 -12.74
N ALA A 15 7.98 33.15 -13.75
CA ALA A 15 8.66 32.00 -14.36
C ALA A 15 9.53 31.21 -13.37
N LEU A 16 10.22 31.88 -12.43
CA LEU A 16 10.99 31.20 -11.39
C LEU A 16 10.10 30.36 -10.44
N VAL A 17 8.91 30.85 -10.09
CA VAL A 17 7.99 30.15 -9.17
C VAL A 17 7.40 28.89 -9.81
N VAL A 18 7.12 28.90 -11.12
CA VAL A 18 6.60 27.70 -11.81
C VAL A 18 7.65 26.58 -11.89
N LEU A 19 8.94 26.92 -11.89
CA LEU A 19 10.04 25.94 -11.95
C LEU A 19 10.34 25.27 -10.60
N THR A 20 9.89 25.83 -9.47
CA THR A 20 10.08 25.25 -8.13
C THR A 20 8.89 24.41 -7.67
N GLY A 21 7.87 24.24 -8.51
CA GLY A 21 6.67 23.45 -8.21
C GLY A 21 6.87 21.94 -8.27
N CYS A 22 8.10 21.42 -8.17
CA CYS A 22 8.34 19.98 -8.01
C CYS A 22 7.55 19.50 -6.80
N VAL A 23 6.49 18.75 -7.05
CA VAL A 23 5.70 18.09 -6.02
C VAL A 23 6.57 16.98 -5.47
N GLU A 24 6.94 17.08 -4.20
CA GLU A 24 7.65 16.03 -3.48
C GLU A 24 6.66 14.90 -3.17
N ASP A 25 6.31 14.10 -4.18
CA ASP A 25 5.40 12.94 -4.02
C ASP A 25 6.18 11.63 -3.80
N ASP A 26 7.51 11.69 -3.80
CA ASP A 26 8.40 10.52 -3.74
C ASP A 26 8.91 10.20 -2.32
N ASN A 27 8.49 10.96 -1.30
CA ASN A 27 8.85 10.66 0.07
C ASN A 27 7.86 9.68 0.70
N PHE A 28 7.96 8.41 0.31
CA PHE A 28 7.21 7.33 0.95
C PHE A 28 7.93 6.91 2.22
N GLU A 29 7.42 7.35 3.37
CA GLU A 29 7.88 6.81 4.64
C GLU A 29 7.55 5.32 4.69
N ILE A 30 8.55 4.50 5.05
CA ILE A 30 8.32 3.10 5.35
C ILE A 30 7.33 3.05 6.53
N PRO A 31 6.21 2.31 6.43
CA PRO A 31 5.25 2.23 7.52
C PRO A 31 5.91 1.81 8.83
N THR A 32 6.03 2.72 9.78
CA THR A 32 6.53 2.42 11.13
C THR A 32 5.38 1.97 12.01
N GLY A 33 5.57 0.93 12.80
CA GLY A 33 4.55 0.48 13.76
C GLY A 33 3.53 -0.51 13.20
N ILE A 34 3.91 -1.31 12.19
CA ILE A 34 3.19 -2.57 11.94
C ILE A 34 3.43 -3.48 13.14
N SER A 35 2.59 -3.37 14.17
CA SER A 35 2.46 -4.41 15.19
C SER A 35 1.89 -5.64 14.50
N GLY A 36 2.67 -6.70 14.42
CA GLY A 36 2.31 -7.90 13.68
C GLY A 36 3.47 -8.88 13.57
N ILE A 37 3.32 -9.83 12.66
CA ILE A 37 4.26 -10.92 12.37
C ILE A 37 5.62 -10.33 11.97
N THR A 38 6.63 -10.41 12.85
CA THR A 38 8.00 -9.95 12.57
C THR A 38 8.88 -11.02 11.94
N GLU A 39 8.43 -12.27 11.98
CA GLU A 39 9.12 -13.44 11.44
C GLU A 39 8.10 -14.32 10.73
N TYR A 40 8.46 -14.86 9.56
CA TYR A 40 7.58 -15.79 8.86
C TYR A 40 7.23 -16.96 9.78
N PRO A 41 5.94 -17.29 9.97
CA PRO A 41 5.55 -18.30 10.93
C PRO A 41 5.95 -19.69 10.41
N ASN A 42 7.03 -20.22 10.98
CA ASN A 42 7.44 -21.59 10.74
C ASN A 42 6.42 -22.52 11.41
N GLU A 43 5.83 -23.44 10.66
CA GLU A 43 4.79 -24.38 11.11
C GLU A 43 3.40 -23.78 11.35
N ALA A 44 3.04 -22.70 10.65
CA ALA A 44 1.67 -22.18 10.64
C ALA A 44 0.68 -23.05 9.85
N ASP A 45 -0.57 -23.09 10.33
CA ASP A 45 -1.71 -23.53 9.53
C ASP A 45 -2.13 -22.42 8.55
N PHE A 46 -1.80 -22.64 7.28
CA PHE A 46 -2.17 -21.72 6.21
C PHE A 46 -3.60 -22.00 5.71
N ASN A 47 -4.37 -20.93 5.62
CA ASN A 47 -5.69 -20.85 5.02
C ASN A 47 -5.56 -20.18 3.64
N PRO A 48 -5.51 -20.95 2.53
CA PRO A 48 -5.29 -20.38 1.21
C PRO A 48 -6.45 -19.48 0.77
N LEU A 49 -6.20 -18.56 -0.18
CA LEU A 49 -7.24 -17.67 -0.71
C LEU A 49 -8.45 -18.43 -1.27
N SER A 50 -8.24 -19.62 -1.84
CA SER A 50 -9.33 -20.49 -2.29
C SER A 50 -10.24 -20.96 -1.15
N ALA A 51 -9.71 -21.21 0.05
CA ALA A 51 -10.49 -21.56 1.23
C ALA A 51 -11.23 -20.33 1.80
N VAL A 52 -10.60 -19.14 1.78
CA VAL A 52 -11.27 -17.87 2.10
C VAL A 52 -12.48 -17.66 1.17
N LEU A 53 -12.31 -17.86 -0.13
CA LEU A 53 -13.39 -17.77 -1.12
C LEU A 53 -14.47 -18.85 -0.91
N GLY A 54 -14.08 -20.08 -0.56
CA GLY A 54 -15.01 -21.15 -0.23
C GLY A 54 -15.91 -20.81 0.96
N ASN A 55 -15.32 -20.25 2.02
CA ASN A 55 -16.07 -19.79 3.20
C ASN A 55 -17.03 -18.66 2.82
N TYR A 56 -16.62 -17.73 1.94
CA TYR A 56 -17.45 -16.60 1.50
C TYR A 56 -18.70 -17.09 0.76
N ASN A 57 -18.51 -18.03 -0.17
CA ASN A 57 -19.60 -18.62 -0.93
C ASN A 57 -20.54 -19.45 -0.05
N SER A 58 -20.00 -20.13 0.97
CA SER A 58 -20.81 -20.90 1.93
C SER A 58 -21.69 -20.00 2.81
N GLY A 59 -21.25 -18.77 3.07
CA GLY A 59 -22.03 -17.73 3.75
C GLY A 59 -23.00 -16.96 2.85
N ASN A 60 -23.35 -17.48 1.67
CA ASN A 60 -24.20 -16.79 0.67
C ASN A 60 -23.65 -15.42 0.21
N GLY A 61 -22.34 -15.21 0.29
CA GLY A 61 -21.71 -13.95 -0.09
C GLY A 61 -21.70 -12.88 1.02
N ASP A 62 -21.99 -13.27 2.26
CA ASP A 62 -21.83 -12.39 3.42
C ASP A 62 -20.35 -12.24 3.80
N ALA A 63 -20.03 -11.10 4.44
CA ALA A 63 -18.70 -10.86 4.97
C ALA A 63 -18.34 -11.91 6.03
N ILE A 64 -17.13 -12.44 5.96
CA ILE A 64 -16.62 -13.43 6.92
C ILE A 64 -15.77 -12.71 7.95
N THR A 65 -16.11 -12.88 9.22
CA THR A 65 -15.27 -12.44 10.33
C THR A 65 -14.42 -13.61 10.81
N TYR A 66 -13.11 -13.40 10.92
CA TYR A 66 -12.20 -14.32 11.58
C TYR A 66 -11.97 -13.85 13.01
N GLU A 67 -12.15 -14.75 13.98
CA GLU A 67 -11.89 -14.46 15.39
C GLU A 67 -10.38 -14.34 15.66
N GLU A 68 -10.03 -13.48 16.61
CA GLU A 68 -8.66 -13.40 17.12
C GLU A 68 -8.27 -14.72 17.79
N ALA A 69 -6.99 -15.09 17.68
CA ALA A 69 -6.50 -16.33 18.28
C ALA A 69 -6.62 -16.30 19.80
N GLY A 70 -6.96 -17.46 20.37
CA GLY A 70 -7.28 -17.57 21.79
C GLY A 70 -7.56 -19.00 22.22
N VAL A 71 -8.22 -19.17 23.37
CA VAL A 71 -8.54 -20.51 23.90
C VAL A 71 -9.51 -21.21 22.97
N GLY A 72 -9.03 -22.23 22.25
CA GLY A 72 -9.83 -23.00 21.28
C GLY A 72 -9.92 -22.39 19.88
N VAL A 73 -9.24 -21.26 19.63
CA VAL A 73 -9.15 -20.61 18.31
C VAL A 73 -7.68 -20.53 17.92
N SER A 74 -7.28 -21.29 16.89
CA SER A 74 -5.92 -21.24 16.36
C SER A 74 -5.71 -20.01 15.48
N GLU A 75 -4.48 -19.49 15.48
CA GLU A 75 -4.07 -18.51 14.47
C GLU A 75 -4.21 -19.10 13.07
N LYS A 76 -4.68 -18.28 12.13
CA LYS A 76 -4.80 -18.65 10.72
C LYS A 76 -4.08 -17.63 9.87
N TYR A 77 -3.20 -18.14 9.01
CA TYR A 77 -2.40 -17.33 8.13
C TYR A 77 -2.89 -17.47 6.69
N THR A 78 -3.03 -16.39 5.94
CA THR A 78 -3.32 -16.48 4.49
C THR A 78 -2.06 -16.11 3.74
N GLU A 79 -1.59 -17.02 2.89
CA GLU A 79 -0.49 -16.75 1.96
C GLU A 79 -1.02 -16.48 0.56
N GLY A 80 -0.26 -15.69 -0.21
CA GLY A 80 -0.58 -15.39 -1.60
C GLY A 80 0.51 -14.57 -2.26
N TYR A 81 0.37 -14.37 -3.57
CA TYR A 81 1.30 -13.61 -4.38
C TYR A 81 0.89 -12.15 -4.37
N VAL A 82 1.84 -11.25 -4.13
CA VAL A 82 1.61 -9.82 -4.22
C VAL A 82 2.08 -9.33 -5.58
N VAL A 83 1.20 -8.63 -6.30
CA VAL A 83 1.53 -8.05 -7.61
C VAL A 83 1.70 -6.56 -7.47
N SER A 84 2.87 -6.06 -7.85
CA SER A 84 3.10 -4.63 -8.02
C SER A 84 2.87 -4.25 -9.48
N SER A 85 2.16 -3.13 -9.68
CA SER A 85 2.05 -2.47 -10.98
C SER A 85 3.12 -1.41 -11.20
N ASP A 86 3.94 -1.13 -10.19
CA ASP A 86 5.04 -0.18 -10.26
C ASP A 86 6.29 -0.83 -10.85
N GLU A 87 7.04 -0.09 -11.67
CA GLU A 87 8.28 -0.57 -12.29
C GLU A 87 9.33 -0.94 -11.22
N GLY A 88 9.34 -0.20 -10.11
CA GLY A 88 10.22 -0.45 -8.97
C GLY A 88 9.78 -1.61 -8.07
N GLY A 89 8.63 -2.23 -8.33
CA GLY A 89 8.07 -3.29 -7.47
C GLY A 89 7.53 -2.78 -6.13
N ASN A 90 7.31 -1.47 -5.99
CA ASN A 90 6.81 -0.86 -4.75
C ASN A 90 5.29 -0.97 -4.61
N PHE A 91 4.78 -0.72 -3.41
CA PHE A 91 3.35 -0.71 -3.11
C PHE A 91 2.96 0.62 -2.48
N PHE A 92 1.90 1.25 -3.00
CA PHE A 92 1.39 2.50 -2.47
C PHE A 92 -0.11 2.43 -2.25
N LYS A 93 -0.56 2.69 -1.01
CA LYS A 93 -1.95 2.73 -0.54
C LYS A 93 -2.75 1.41 -0.67
N GLN A 94 -2.37 0.52 -1.56
CA GLN A 94 -3.09 -0.71 -1.87
C GLN A 94 -2.11 -1.87 -2.04
N ILE A 95 -2.51 -3.02 -1.53
CA ILE A 95 -1.86 -4.32 -1.74
C ILE A 95 -2.89 -5.22 -2.41
N VAL A 96 -2.52 -5.83 -3.54
CA VAL A 96 -3.34 -6.83 -4.23
C VAL A 96 -2.69 -8.18 -4.05
N ILE A 97 -3.45 -9.14 -3.50
CA ILE A 97 -3.00 -10.51 -3.26
C ILE A 97 -3.78 -11.45 -4.18
N GLN A 98 -3.08 -12.34 -4.87
CA GLN A 98 -3.66 -13.34 -5.77
C GLN A 98 -3.23 -14.77 -5.42
N ASP A 99 -4.07 -15.73 -5.78
CA ASP A 99 -3.88 -17.16 -5.46
C ASP A 99 -2.71 -17.80 -6.21
N LYS A 100 -2.40 -17.30 -7.42
CA LYS A 100 -1.36 -17.85 -8.32
C LYS A 100 -0.64 -16.74 -9.07
N PRO A 101 0.63 -16.90 -9.46
CA PRO A 101 1.41 -15.89 -10.21
C PRO A 101 0.78 -15.52 -11.55
#